data_AF-A0A9P0LMR3-F1
#
_entry.id   AF-A0A9P0LMR3-F1
#
_cell.length_a   1.000
_cell.length_b   1.000
_cell.length_c   1.000
_cell.angle_alpha   90.00
_cell.angle_beta   90.00
_cell.angle_gamma   90.00
#
_symmetry.space_group_name_H-M   'P 1'
#
loop_
_entity.id
_entity.type
_entity.pdbx_description
1 polymer ?
#
loop_
_entity_poly.entity_id
_entity_poly.type
_entity_poly.pdbx_seq_one_letter_code
_entity_poly.pdbx_strand_id
1 'polypeptide(L)'
;MIGNITGQKLVPFGDAVISTVDTCIGFEICEELWCAESSHVPLSLDGVEIICNGSGSHTELRKGYVVRDLVKTATMKCGGCYVFCNLRGCDGQRVYFDGMSSITLNGHVLSRARQFSLDEVEVVTATIDLEDIRSYRHSKRSNSLLASSTKSYPRILVDFSLSPEVDTVLPTAQPIDWVYLTPEEEIAQGPACWLWDYLRRSGQGGFFLPLSGGVDSSSTALLVYSMCTLIMENVQRGGDSKVLSDLRRITGDPEYTPKSASELCNRFLVTCYMGTENSSKETKQRAAALAAAIGSYHMHITIDKAISAVLEIFSSVTGLFPKFAVNGGCPRQNLALQNIQARMRMVLCYLFAQLMLWARDRPGGLLVLGSANVDEALRGYMTKYDCSSADINPIGGISKTDLRRFLNYAKEKFKMSIIGEIISAPPTAELEPLKQGKLAQTDEEDMGMTYAELSQFGRLRKIENCGPYSMYCKLVQTWSSSYTPKQVAEKVKHFFRCYAINRHKMTVLTPSYHAESYSPDDNRFDLRPFLYRANWSWQFRAIDKQVEHITSVKRSASSGSIKLSKKCDNVTVRTGVTV
;
A
#
# COMPACT_ATOMS: atom_id res chain seq x y z
N MET A 1 23.59 -34.35 -12.03
CA MET A 1 23.34 -34.48 -10.58
C MET A 1 24.39 -33.64 -9.86
N ILE A 2 24.01 -32.75 -8.93
CA ILE A 2 24.94 -31.77 -8.32
C ILE A 2 26.19 -32.43 -7.71
N GLY A 3 26.06 -33.61 -7.08
CA GLY A 3 27.19 -34.34 -6.50
C GLY A 3 28.27 -34.77 -7.51
N ASN A 4 27.93 -34.96 -8.78
CA ASN A 4 28.94 -35.24 -9.82
C ASN A 4 29.74 -33.97 -10.20
N ILE A 5 29.16 -32.79 -10.00
CA ILE A 5 29.80 -31.51 -10.31
C ILE A 5 30.67 -31.07 -9.14
N THR A 6 30.14 -31.16 -7.92
CA THR A 6 30.85 -30.69 -6.71
C THR A 6 31.83 -31.72 -6.15
N GLY A 7 31.69 -33.00 -6.53
CA GLY A 7 32.45 -34.11 -5.94
C GLY A 7 32.04 -34.46 -4.50
N GLN A 8 30.99 -33.81 -3.97
CA GLN A 8 30.56 -33.98 -2.58
C GLN A 8 29.27 -34.79 -2.50
N LYS A 9 29.22 -35.74 -1.56
CA LYS A 9 28.01 -36.55 -1.26
C LYS A 9 27.18 -35.96 -0.12
N LEU A 10 27.82 -35.27 0.83
CA LEU A 10 27.20 -34.73 2.04
C LEU A 10 27.74 -33.31 2.27
N VAL A 11 26.90 -32.46 2.87
CA VAL A 11 27.26 -31.11 3.32
C VAL A 11 26.63 -30.86 4.69
N PRO A 12 27.21 -29.96 5.53
CA PRO A 12 26.55 -29.51 6.74
C PRO A 12 25.20 -28.84 6.42
N PHE A 13 24.18 -29.11 7.24
CA PHE A 13 22.87 -28.48 7.17
C PHE A 13 22.37 -28.17 8.59
N GLY A 14 22.04 -26.90 8.86
CA GLY A 14 21.55 -26.45 10.15
C GLY A 14 22.19 -25.14 10.59
N ASP A 15 22.13 -24.88 11.90
CA ASP A 15 22.61 -23.66 12.54
C ASP A 15 24.12 -23.74 12.81
N ALA A 16 24.89 -23.08 11.95
CA ALA A 16 26.36 -23.09 11.96
C ALA A 16 26.90 -21.78 11.38
N VAL A 17 28.17 -21.49 11.67
CA VAL A 17 28.87 -20.30 11.16
C VAL A 17 30.04 -20.71 10.27
N ILE A 18 30.40 -19.83 9.32
CA ILE A 18 31.55 -20.04 8.43
C ILE A 18 32.75 -19.32 9.03
N SER A 19 33.79 -20.08 9.38
CA SER A 19 35.05 -19.53 9.84
C SER A 19 36.07 -19.59 8.71
N THR A 20 36.46 -18.42 8.23
CA THR A 20 37.54 -18.22 7.27
C THR A 20 38.87 -18.04 8.01
N VAL A 21 39.97 -17.84 7.29
CA VAL A 21 41.29 -17.60 7.89
C VAL A 21 41.33 -16.29 8.69
N ASP A 22 40.59 -15.27 8.24
CA ASP A 22 40.66 -13.91 8.75
C ASP A 22 39.39 -13.42 9.46
N THR A 23 38.22 -14.03 9.21
CA THR A 23 36.95 -13.63 9.86
C THR A 23 35.95 -14.79 10.06
N CYS A 24 34.82 -14.48 10.70
CA CYS A 24 33.71 -15.40 10.93
C CYS A 24 32.38 -14.79 10.44
N ILE A 25 31.64 -15.54 9.64
CA ILE A 25 30.40 -15.13 8.98
C ILE A 25 29.23 -15.96 9.52
N GLY A 26 28.17 -15.26 9.95
CA GLY A 26 26.91 -15.85 10.38
C GLY A 26 25.75 -15.43 9.48
N PHE A 27 24.64 -16.13 9.61
CA PHE A 27 23.46 -15.92 8.79
C PHE A 27 22.25 -15.69 9.69
N GLU A 28 21.43 -14.72 9.29
CA GLU A 28 20.14 -14.41 9.91
C GLU A 28 19.13 -14.28 8.76
N ILE A 29 17.94 -14.89 8.84
CA ILE A 29 17.01 -14.92 7.71
C ILE A 29 15.80 -14.04 8.01
N CYS A 30 15.64 -12.98 7.23
CA CYS A 30 14.46 -12.10 7.22
C CYS A 30 13.97 -11.74 8.64
N GLU A 31 12.84 -12.31 9.07
CA GLU A 31 12.17 -12.04 10.34
C GLU A 31 13.00 -12.30 11.60
N GLU A 32 14.02 -13.14 11.52
CA GLU A 32 14.90 -13.45 12.66
C GLU A 32 15.54 -12.18 13.26
N LEU A 33 15.73 -11.13 12.45
CA LEU A 33 16.24 -9.82 12.87
C LEU A 33 15.34 -9.11 13.91
N TRP A 34 14.02 -9.30 13.83
CA TRP A 34 13.05 -8.62 14.71
C TRP A 34 12.26 -9.58 15.60
N CYS A 35 12.73 -10.83 15.72
CA CYS A 35 12.33 -11.70 16.81
C CYS A 35 12.76 -11.13 18.16
N ALA A 36 11.97 -11.39 19.22
CA ALA A 36 12.26 -10.90 20.57
C ALA A 36 13.65 -11.32 21.07
N GLU A 37 14.06 -12.53 20.69
CA GLU A 37 15.43 -13.04 20.84
C GLU A 37 16.03 -13.19 19.43
N SER A 38 16.55 -12.09 18.89
CA SER A 38 17.10 -12.05 17.54
C SER A 38 18.41 -12.84 17.44
N SER A 39 18.59 -13.59 16.34
CA SER A 39 19.71 -14.54 16.18
C SER A 39 21.09 -13.89 16.11
N HIS A 40 21.18 -12.63 15.65
CA HIS A 40 22.43 -11.88 15.63
C HIS A 40 23.06 -11.66 17.00
N VAL A 41 22.28 -11.72 18.10
CA VAL A 41 22.79 -11.52 19.45
C VAL A 41 23.72 -12.67 19.86
N PRO A 42 23.28 -13.95 19.92
CA PRO A 42 24.17 -15.07 20.23
C PRO A 42 25.29 -15.25 19.18
N LEU A 43 25.03 -15.01 17.88
CA LEU A 43 26.07 -15.04 16.85
C LEU A 43 27.21 -14.06 17.17
N SER A 44 26.87 -12.81 17.51
CA SER A 44 27.87 -11.80 17.84
C SER A 44 28.64 -12.12 19.11
N LEU A 45 27.97 -12.72 20.11
CA LEU A 45 28.60 -13.14 21.36
C LEU A 45 29.57 -14.32 21.17
N ASP A 46 29.31 -15.23 20.22
CA ASP A 46 30.25 -16.29 19.83
C ASP A 46 31.38 -15.81 18.89
N GLY A 47 31.43 -14.51 18.61
CA GLY A 47 32.52 -13.88 17.86
C GLY A 47 32.32 -13.77 16.35
N VAL A 48 31.10 -14.01 15.83
CA VAL A 48 30.78 -13.73 14.42
C VAL A 48 30.95 -12.24 14.14
N GLU A 49 31.73 -11.86 13.14
CA GLU A 49 32.06 -10.46 12.83
C GLU A 49 31.14 -9.89 11.73
N ILE A 50 30.74 -10.73 10.78
CA ILE A 50 29.87 -10.37 9.65
C ILE A 50 28.58 -11.20 9.72
N ILE A 51 27.43 -10.54 9.69
CA ILE A 51 26.12 -11.19 9.66
C ILE A 51 25.43 -10.87 8.35
N CYS A 52 25.05 -11.92 7.61
CA CYS A 52 24.37 -11.82 6.33
C CYS A 52 22.88 -12.11 6.50
N ASN A 53 22.03 -11.16 6.09
CA ASN A 53 20.59 -11.32 6.08
C ASN A 53 19.99 -11.30 4.68
N GLY A 54 19.45 -12.45 4.26
CA GLY A 54 18.63 -12.59 3.07
C GLY A 54 17.16 -12.42 3.41
N SER A 55 16.51 -11.44 2.77
CA SER A 55 15.14 -11.02 3.06
C SER A 55 14.23 -11.05 1.83
N GLY A 56 12.94 -11.30 2.10
CA GLY A 56 11.82 -11.09 1.18
C GLY A 56 10.82 -10.15 1.82
N SER A 57 11.27 -8.98 2.26
CA SER A 57 10.45 -8.00 2.98
C SER A 57 9.75 -7.10 1.98
N HIS A 58 8.42 -7.16 1.92
CA HIS A 58 7.64 -6.29 1.05
C HIS A 58 7.52 -4.89 1.63
N THR A 59 7.30 -3.93 0.75
CA THR A 59 7.16 -2.52 1.13
C THR A 59 5.85 -2.28 1.89
N GLU A 60 5.91 -1.36 2.84
CA GLU A 60 4.77 -0.73 3.49
C GLU A 60 5.04 0.78 3.56
N LEU A 61 4.03 1.58 3.22
CA LEU A 61 4.16 3.03 3.12
C LEU A 61 4.65 3.61 4.46
N ARG A 62 5.70 4.44 4.42
CA ARG A 62 6.39 5.07 5.57
C ARG A 62 7.19 4.15 6.46
N LYS A 63 7.32 2.86 6.16
CA LYS A 63 8.03 1.90 7.03
C LYS A 63 9.47 1.61 6.63
N GLY A 64 10.03 2.32 5.65
CA GLY A 64 11.44 2.18 5.30
C GLY A 64 12.42 2.41 6.45
N TYR A 65 12.01 3.07 7.54
CA TYR A 65 12.84 3.23 8.73
C TYR A 65 12.99 1.96 9.57
N VAL A 66 12.05 1.03 9.51
CA VAL A 66 11.99 -0.13 10.42
C VAL A 66 13.24 -1.01 10.24
N VAL A 67 13.50 -1.46 9.01
CA VAL A 67 14.67 -2.30 8.72
C VAL A 67 15.97 -1.55 9.02
N ARG A 68 16.07 -0.28 8.60
CA ARG A 68 17.25 0.56 8.91
C ARG A 68 17.52 0.57 10.42
N ASP A 69 16.51 0.89 11.22
CA ASP A 69 16.69 1.06 12.66
C ASP A 69 17.03 -0.25 13.36
N LEU A 70 16.45 -1.37 12.91
CA LEU A 70 16.78 -2.70 13.41
C LEU A 70 18.23 -3.06 13.09
N VAL A 71 18.68 -2.92 11.84
CA VAL A 71 20.05 -3.25 11.42
C VAL A 71 21.08 -2.31 12.08
N LYS A 72 20.79 -1.01 12.16
CA LYS A 72 21.62 -0.04 12.90
C LYS A 72 21.70 -0.39 14.37
N THR A 73 20.59 -0.73 15.01
CA THR A 73 20.56 -1.08 16.44
C THR A 73 21.28 -2.39 16.70
N ALA A 74 21.13 -3.39 15.84
CA ALA A 74 21.82 -4.69 15.95
C ALA A 74 23.35 -4.50 15.99
N THR A 75 23.90 -3.78 15.00
CA THR A 75 25.34 -3.51 14.91
C THR A 75 25.83 -2.50 15.94
N MET A 76 25.02 -1.50 16.29
CA MET A 76 25.33 -0.56 17.36
C MET A 76 25.36 -1.25 18.72
N LYS A 77 24.50 -2.24 18.99
CA LYS A 77 24.48 -2.97 20.27
C LYS A 77 25.61 -3.97 20.36
N CYS A 78 25.73 -4.85 19.36
CA CYS A 78 26.64 -6.00 19.39
C CYS A 78 28.05 -5.71 18.82
N GLY A 79 28.20 -4.68 17.99
CA GLY A 79 29.37 -4.51 17.12
C GLY A 79 29.38 -5.52 15.99
N GLY A 80 30.04 -5.20 14.88
CA GLY A 80 30.10 -6.05 13.69
C GLY A 80 29.56 -5.38 12.43
N CYS A 81 29.71 -6.09 11.32
CA CYS A 81 29.14 -5.74 10.03
C CYS A 81 27.84 -6.54 9.80
N TYR A 82 26.83 -5.87 9.27
CA TYR A 82 25.55 -6.46 8.90
C TYR A 82 25.24 -6.16 7.44
N VAL A 83 25.11 -7.22 6.66
CA VAL A 83 24.82 -7.19 5.22
C VAL A 83 23.37 -7.59 5.03
N PHE A 84 22.49 -6.62 4.82
CA PHE A 84 21.08 -6.84 4.55
C PHE A 84 20.84 -6.87 3.03
N CYS A 85 20.19 -7.90 2.53
CA CYS A 85 19.84 -8.08 1.12
C CYS A 85 18.35 -8.38 1.00
N ASN A 86 17.64 -7.63 0.15
CA ASN A 86 16.21 -7.80 -0.05
C ASN A 86 15.87 -7.97 -1.53
N LEU A 87 14.79 -8.71 -1.80
CA LEU A 87 14.17 -8.74 -3.13
C LEU A 87 13.76 -7.33 -3.56
N ARG A 88 13.71 -7.09 -4.88
CA ARG A 88 13.12 -5.89 -5.48
C ARG A 88 12.14 -6.24 -6.59
N GLY A 89 11.03 -5.52 -6.66
CA GLY A 89 10.05 -5.67 -7.73
C GLY A 89 8.78 -6.41 -7.31
N CYS A 90 7.97 -6.79 -8.28
CA CYS A 90 6.77 -7.60 -8.12
C CYS A 90 7.04 -9.05 -8.57
N ASP A 91 6.99 -10.02 -7.67
CA ASP A 91 7.28 -11.44 -7.95
C ASP A 91 6.09 -12.24 -8.52
N GLY A 92 5.02 -11.56 -8.93
CA GLY A 92 3.76 -12.19 -9.36
C GLY A 92 2.64 -12.10 -8.33
N GLN A 93 2.85 -11.35 -7.25
CA GLN A 93 1.85 -11.05 -6.24
C GLN A 93 1.44 -9.56 -6.24
N ARG A 94 0.54 -9.21 -5.33
CA ARG A 94 0.10 -7.82 -5.15
C ARG A 94 1.08 -6.94 -4.37
N VAL A 95 2.11 -7.56 -3.80
CA VAL A 95 3.14 -6.86 -3.02
C VAL A 95 4.26 -6.41 -3.94
N TYR A 96 4.99 -5.40 -3.50
CA TYR A 96 6.23 -4.96 -4.14
C TYR A 96 7.34 -5.02 -3.09
N PHE A 97 8.46 -5.64 -3.42
CA PHE A 97 9.64 -5.66 -2.58
C PHE A 97 10.50 -4.44 -2.89
N ASP A 98 10.92 -3.69 -1.87
CA ASP A 98 11.59 -2.41 -2.03
C ASP A 98 13.12 -2.48 -2.08
N GLY A 99 13.70 -3.68 -2.09
CA GLY A 99 15.10 -3.88 -2.45
C GLY A 99 16.12 -3.16 -1.58
N MET A 100 15.74 -2.57 -0.42
CA MET A 100 16.54 -1.69 0.47
C MET A 100 17.75 -2.37 1.13
N SER A 101 18.48 -3.17 0.35
CA SER A 101 19.72 -3.83 0.66
C SER A 101 20.74 -2.80 1.13
N SER A 102 21.47 -3.10 2.19
CA SER A 102 22.41 -2.17 2.80
C SER A 102 23.51 -2.87 3.57
N ILE A 103 24.62 -2.17 3.75
CA ILE A 103 25.75 -2.62 4.56
C ILE A 103 25.89 -1.63 5.73
N THR A 104 25.87 -2.16 6.95
CA THR A 104 25.96 -1.37 8.18
C THR A 104 27.09 -1.90 9.06
N LEU A 105 27.91 -1.01 9.60
CA LEU A 105 29.06 -1.32 10.46
C LEU A 105 28.95 -0.55 11.77
N ASN A 106 28.93 -1.24 12.91
CA ASN A 106 28.97 -0.63 14.25
C ASN A 106 27.94 0.51 14.48
N GLY A 107 26.75 0.42 13.87
CA GLY A 107 25.69 1.43 13.97
C GLY A 107 25.67 2.47 12.83
N HIS A 108 26.65 2.44 11.92
CA HIS A 108 26.77 3.35 10.80
C HIS A 108 26.45 2.64 9.48
N VAL A 109 25.56 3.21 8.68
CA VAL A 109 25.27 2.69 7.33
C VAL A 109 26.37 3.15 6.40
N LEU A 110 26.94 2.24 5.61
CA LEU A 110 28.05 2.51 4.70
C LEU A 110 27.60 2.58 3.24
N SER A 111 26.63 1.75 2.87
CA SER A 111 26.12 1.66 1.49
C SER A 111 24.68 1.17 1.50
N ARG A 112 23.88 1.58 0.51
CA ARG A 112 22.48 1.17 0.36
C ARG A 112 22.02 1.18 -1.09
N ALA A 113 21.06 0.31 -1.39
CA ALA A 113 20.37 0.23 -2.66
C ALA A 113 19.21 1.24 -2.72
N ARG A 114 18.68 1.48 -3.93
CA ARG A 114 17.49 2.32 -4.11
C ARG A 114 16.24 1.55 -3.71
N GLN A 115 15.31 2.24 -3.04
CA GLN A 115 14.02 1.69 -2.61
C GLN A 115 13.14 1.27 -3.81
N PHE A 116 13.18 2.03 -4.90
CA PHE A 116 12.41 1.75 -6.11
C PHE A 116 13.33 1.92 -7.33
N SER A 117 13.30 0.95 -8.24
CA SER A 117 14.07 0.98 -9.48
C SER A 117 13.48 0.00 -10.48
N LEU A 118 13.68 0.26 -11.77
CA LEU A 118 13.32 -0.65 -12.86
C LEU A 118 14.45 -1.62 -13.23
N ASP A 119 15.64 -1.47 -12.63
CA ASP A 119 16.76 -2.38 -12.87
C ASP A 119 16.47 -3.74 -12.21
N GLU A 120 16.72 -4.86 -12.91
CA GLU A 120 16.47 -6.20 -12.35
C GLU A 120 17.45 -6.55 -11.23
N VAL A 121 18.68 -6.02 -11.31
CA VAL A 121 19.75 -6.30 -10.34
C VAL A 121 20.39 -4.98 -9.92
N GLU A 122 20.56 -4.79 -8.61
CA GLU A 122 21.41 -3.74 -8.04
C GLU A 122 22.30 -4.37 -6.98
N VAL A 123 23.60 -4.12 -7.07
CA VAL A 123 24.60 -4.65 -6.14
C VAL A 123 25.17 -3.49 -5.35
N VAL A 124 25.21 -3.63 -4.03
CA VAL A 124 25.83 -2.67 -3.13
C VAL A 124 27.08 -3.30 -2.53
N THR A 125 28.15 -2.52 -2.47
CA THR A 125 29.44 -2.94 -1.92
C THR A 125 29.95 -1.90 -0.93
N ALA A 126 30.76 -2.34 0.02
CA ALA A 126 31.49 -1.50 0.95
C ALA A 126 32.78 -2.21 1.35
N THR A 127 33.90 -1.49 1.29
CA THR A 127 35.19 -1.94 1.83
C THR A 127 35.24 -1.57 3.32
N ILE A 128 35.50 -2.53 4.20
CA ILE A 128 35.56 -2.31 5.65
C ILE A 128 36.86 -2.86 6.23
N ASP A 129 37.30 -2.31 7.36
CA ASP A 129 38.38 -2.89 8.17
C ASP A 129 37.79 -3.77 9.27
N LEU A 130 38.25 -5.03 9.36
CA LEU A 130 37.82 -5.95 10.42
C LEU A 130 38.31 -5.51 11.80
N GLU A 131 39.41 -4.75 11.89
CA GLU A 131 39.91 -4.22 13.14
C GLU A 131 38.99 -3.13 13.73
N ASP A 132 38.18 -2.46 12.91
CA ASP A 132 37.13 -1.57 13.41
C ASP A 132 36.06 -2.35 14.19
N ILE A 133 35.76 -3.59 13.81
CA ILE A 133 34.83 -4.46 14.54
C ILE A 133 35.46 -4.88 15.88
N ARG A 134 36.70 -5.36 15.83
CA ARG A 134 37.43 -5.90 16.99
C ARG A 134 37.67 -4.84 18.04
N SER A 135 38.16 -3.67 17.64
CA SER A 135 38.38 -2.53 18.53
C SER A 135 37.07 -2.00 19.13
N TYR A 136 36.01 -1.89 18.32
CA TYR A 136 34.69 -1.48 18.79
C TYR A 136 34.13 -2.44 19.85
N ARG A 137 34.23 -3.76 19.62
CA ARG A 137 33.83 -4.77 20.61
C ARG A 137 34.71 -4.74 21.85
N HIS A 138 36.02 -4.53 21.71
CA HIS A 138 36.94 -4.41 22.84
C HIS A 138 36.58 -3.26 23.79
N SER A 139 36.05 -2.17 23.25
CA SER A 139 35.57 -1.03 24.04
C SER A 139 34.36 -1.36 24.94
N LYS A 140 33.65 -2.47 24.67
CA LYS A 140 32.41 -2.88 25.36
C LYS A 140 32.60 -4.06 26.31
N ARG A 141 33.22 -3.80 27.47
CA ARG A 141 33.54 -4.81 28.49
C ARG A 141 32.35 -5.64 28.97
N SER A 142 31.15 -5.07 29.01
CA SER A 142 29.93 -5.79 29.41
C SER A 142 29.62 -6.98 28.51
N ASN A 143 29.92 -6.87 27.20
CA ASN A 143 29.66 -7.93 26.24
C ASN A 143 30.66 -9.08 26.38
N SER A 144 31.90 -8.81 26.80
CA SER A 144 32.92 -9.84 27.02
C SER A 144 32.53 -10.86 28.10
N LEU A 145 31.82 -10.42 29.15
CA LEU A 145 31.32 -11.30 30.21
C LEU A 145 30.16 -12.18 29.74
N LEU A 146 29.31 -11.66 28.85
CA LEU A 146 28.23 -12.44 28.25
C LEU A 146 28.78 -13.44 27.22
N ALA A 147 29.77 -13.01 26.44
CA ALA A 147 30.42 -13.86 25.44
C ALA A 147 31.08 -15.09 26.09
N SER A 148 31.73 -14.95 27.25
CA SER A 148 32.39 -16.08 27.92
C SER A 148 31.43 -17.15 28.45
N SER A 149 30.15 -16.83 28.61
CA SER A 149 29.11 -17.77 29.05
C SER A 149 28.17 -18.22 27.92
N THR A 150 28.38 -17.72 26.70
CA THR A 150 27.57 -18.07 25.53
C THR A 150 27.98 -19.44 24.97
N LYS A 151 26.98 -20.22 24.54
CA LYS A 151 27.22 -21.52 23.87
C LYS A 151 27.76 -21.29 22.47
N SER A 152 28.84 -21.98 22.12
CA SER A 152 29.42 -21.84 20.79
C SER A 152 28.61 -22.46 19.67
N TYR A 153 28.69 -21.84 18.50
CA TYR A 153 28.12 -22.37 17.27
C TYR A 153 29.05 -23.43 16.65
N PRO A 154 28.49 -24.45 15.98
CA PRO A 154 29.27 -25.29 15.06
C PRO A 154 29.98 -24.42 14.02
N ARG A 155 31.29 -24.61 13.85
CA ARG A 155 32.10 -23.83 12.90
C ARG A 155 32.48 -24.69 11.69
N ILE A 156 32.11 -24.22 10.51
CA ILE A 156 32.55 -24.78 9.24
C ILE A 156 33.83 -24.04 8.86
N LEU A 157 34.97 -24.75 8.95
CA LEU A 157 36.27 -24.20 8.61
C LEU A 157 36.43 -24.16 7.09
N VAL A 158 36.75 -22.99 6.56
CA VAL A 158 36.98 -22.76 5.13
C VAL A 158 38.37 -22.17 4.96
N ASP A 159 39.22 -22.85 4.19
CA ASP A 159 40.56 -22.38 3.81
C ASP A 159 40.46 -21.30 2.73
N PHE A 160 40.00 -20.12 3.15
CA PHE A 160 39.78 -18.94 2.32
C PHE A 160 40.03 -17.69 3.17
N SER A 161 40.57 -16.65 2.57
CA SER A 161 40.75 -15.33 3.19
C SER A 161 39.84 -14.34 2.46
N LEU A 162 38.97 -13.66 3.23
CA LEU A 162 38.07 -12.63 2.70
C LEU A 162 38.81 -11.33 2.36
N SER A 163 39.95 -11.06 3.00
CA SER A 163 40.78 -9.86 2.79
C SER A 163 42.17 -10.24 2.26
N PRO A 164 42.33 -10.47 0.95
CA PRO A 164 43.65 -10.68 0.36
C PRO A 164 44.56 -9.46 0.54
N GLU A 165 45.88 -9.67 0.59
CA GLU A 165 46.87 -8.59 0.85
C GLU A 165 46.78 -7.41 -0.12
N VAL A 166 46.25 -7.60 -1.33
CA VAL A 166 46.07 -6.53 -2.32
C VAL A 166 45.01 -5.51 -1.88
N ASP A 167 44.08 -5.89 -1.00
CA ASP A 167 42.97 -5.02 -0.60
C ASP A 167 43.39 -3.95 0.44
N THR A 168 44.61 -4.02 1.00
CA THR A 168 45.10 -3.05 2.00
C THR A 168 45.22 -1.61 1.46
N VAL A 169 45.23 -1.44 0.13
CA VAL A 169 45.28 -0.12 -0.52
C VAL A 169 43.89 0.42 -0.88
N LEU A 170 42.83 -0.38 -0.72
CA LEU A 170 41.47 0.06 -1.02
C LEU A 170 40.97 1.03 0.05
N PRO A 171 40.34 2.15 -0.33
CA PRO A 171 39.78 3.08 0.64
C PRO A 171 38.60 2.43 1.38
N THR A 172 38.54 2.62 2.70
CA THR A 172 37.40 2.18 3.51
C THR A 172 36.17 3.05 3.22
N ALA A 173 35.02 2.39 3.16
CA ALA A 173 33.74 3.05 2.94
C ALA A 173 33.41 3.98 4.11
N GLN A 174 32.99 5.21 3.80
CA GLN A 174 32.63 6.20 4.80
C GLN A 174 31.13 6.11 5.14
N PRO A 175 30.73 6.43 6.39
CA PRO A 175 29.32 6.48 6.76
C PRO A 175 28.50 7.41 5.86
N ILE A 176 27.28 6.99 5.53
CA ILE A 176 26.30 7.77 4.77
C ILE A 176 25.05 8.07 5.58
N ASP A 177 24.43 9.21 5.29
CA ASP A 177 23.10 9.54 5.82
C ASP A 177 22.00 8.85 5.01
N TRP A 178 21.09 8.19 5.72
CA TRP A 178 19.94 7.53 5.11
C TRP A 178 18.81 8.54 4.86
N VAL A 179 18.77 9.12 3.66
CA VAL A 179 17.69 10.02 3.23
C VAL A 179 16.47 9.21 2.81
N TYR A 180 15.31 9.47 3.42
CA TYR A 180 14.04 8.83 3.07
C TYR A 180 13.34 9.54 1.94
N LEU A 181 12.60 8.74 1.17
CA LEU A 181 11.54 9.26 0.34
C LEU A 181 10.42 9.78 1.24
N THR A 182 9.85 10.92 0.85
CA THR A 182 8.58 11.38 1.39
C THR A 182 7.46 10.38 1.04
N PRO A 183 6.34 10.33 1.80
CA PRO A 183 5.23 9.44 1.47
C PRO A 183 4.70 9.63 0.04
N GLU A 184 4.71 10.86 -0.46
CA GLU A 184 4.28 11.20 -1.81
C GLU A 184 5.26 10.65 -2.87
N GLU A 185 6.56 10.64 -2.58
CA GLU A 185 7.59 10.02 -3.43
C GLU A 185 7.49 8.49 -3.42
N GLU A 186 7.23 7.87 -2.26
CA GLU A 186 6.98 6.43 -2.17
C GLU A 186 5.75 6.04 -3.00
N ILE A 187 4.66 6.83 -2.92
CA ILE A 187 3.46 6.62 -3.75
C ILE A 187 3.77 6.83 -5.22
N ALA A 188 4.58 7.83 -5.59
CA ALA A 188 4.92 8.09 -6.99
C ALA A 188 5.76 6.98 -7.61
N GLN A 189 6.59 6.28 -6.83
CA GLN A 189 7.56 5.30 -7.34
C GLN A 189 7.13 3.84 -7.15
N GLY A 190 6.64 3.45 -5.98
CA GLY A 190 6.33 2.05 -5.66
C GLY A 190 5.25 1.44 -6.56
N PRO A 191 4.01 1.98 -6.54
CA PRO A 191 2.96 1.58 -7.47
C PRO A 191 3.36 1.68 -8.95
N ALA A 192 4.20 2.66 -9.32
CA ALA A 192 4.66 2.82 -10.70
C ALA A 192 5.60 1.68 -11.13
N CYS A 193 6.59 1.32 -10.31
CA CYS A 193 7.45 0.15 -10.55
C CYS A 193 6.63 -1.16 -10.54
N TRP A 194 5.64 -1.26 -9.66
CA TRP A 194 4.73 -2.42 -9.62
C TRP A 194 3.90 -2.56 -10.89
N LEU A 195 3.36 -1.46 -11.43
CA LEU A 195 2.66 -1.43 -12.72
C LEU A 195 3.59 -1.84 -13.88
N TRP A 196 4.85 -1.40 -13.87
CA TRP A 196 5.82 -1.79 -14.88
C TRP A 196 6.08 -3.30 -14.88
N ASP A 197 6.32 -3.88 -13.71
CA ASP A 197 6.53 -5.32 -13.58
C ASP A 197 5.28 -6.12 -14.00
N TYR A 198 4.09 -5.67 -13.61
CA TYR A 198 2.83 -6.28 -14.05
C TYR A 198 2.68 -6.24 -15.57
N LEU A 199 2.92 -5.08 -16.19
CA LEU A 199 2.77 -4.91 -17.63
C LEU A 199 3.75 -5.80 -18.40
N ARG A 200 5.05 -5.70 -18.09
CA ARG A 200 6.08 -6.43 -18.84
C ARG A 200 5.98 -7.94 -18.65
N ARG A 201 5.51 -8.42 -17.49
CA ARG A 201 5.41 -9.86 -17.19
C ARG A 201 4.08 -10.49 -17.61
N SER A 202 3.00 -9.71 -17.74
CA SER A 202 1.66 -10.22 -18.12
C SER A 202 1.49 -10.51 -19.61
N GLY A 203 2.36 -9.97 -20.47
CA GLY A 203 2.22 -10.06 -21.92
C GLY A 203 1.15 -9.14 -22.52
N GLN A 204 0.61 -8.20 -21.73
CA GLN A 204 -0.38 -7.22 -22.20
C GLN A 204 0.29 -6.02 -22.89
N GLY A 205 -0.49 -5.31 -23.71
CA GLY A 205 0.00 -4.19 -24.54
C GLY A 205 -0.16 -2.81 -23.90
N GLY A 206 -0.75 -2.73 -22.71
CA GLY A 206 -0.97 -1.50 -21.96
C GLY A 206 -2.08 -1.62 -20.92
N PHE A 207 -2.68 -0.47 -20.60
CA PHE A 207 -3.70 -0.28 -19.58
C PHE A 207 -4.94 0.41 -20.14
N PHE A 208 -6.10 0.02 -19.63
CA PHE A 208 -7.37 0.73 -19.81
C PHE A 208 -7.82 1.32 -18.47
N LEU A 209 -8.11 2.61 -18.43
CA LEU A 209 -8.53 3.31 -17.21
C LEU A 209 -9.84 4.07 -17.43
N PRO A 210 -10.94 3.73 -16.73
CA PRO A 210 -12.11 4.60 -16.65
C PRO A 210 -11.76 5.88 -15.89
N LEU A 211 -11.59 6.98 -16.63
CA LEU A 211 -11.14 8.27 -16.07
C LEU A 211 -12.34 9.16 -15.78
N SER A 212 -12.64 9.36 -14.49
CA SER A 212 -13.81 10.12 -14.03
C SER A 212 -13.57 11.63 -13.87
N GLY A 213 -12.31 12.09 -13.87
CA GLY A 213 -11.96 13.48 -13.56
C GLY A 213 -12.04 13.81 -12.05
N GLY A 214 -12.13 12.79 -11.20
CA GLY A 214 -11.98 12.88 -9.74
C GLY A 214 -10.60 12.47 -9.26
N VAL A 215 -10.34 12.61 -7.96
CA VAL A 215 -9.03 12.40 -7.32
C VAL A 215 -8.45 11.00 -7.60
N ASP A 216 -9.25 9.96 -7.46
CA ASP A 216 -8.74 8.58 -7.42
C ASP A 216 -8.32 8.07 -8.81
N SER A 217 -9.19 8.25 -9.82
CA SER A 217 -8.88 7.89 -11.20
C SER A 217 -7.74 8.75 -11.76
N SER A 218 -7.67 10.02 -11.37
CA SER A 218 -6.55 10.90 -11.72
C SER A 218 -5.24 10.45 -11.07
N SER A 219 -5.28 9.99 -9.83
CA SER A 219 -4.10 9.42 -9.14
C SER A 219 -3.61 8.17 -9.87
N THR A 220 -4.52 7.28 -10.27
CA THR A 220 -4.19 6.08 -11.06
C THR A 220 -3.54 6.45 -12.40
N ALA A 221 -4.08 7.44 -13.11
CA ALA A 221 -3.51 7.92 -14.37
C ALA A 221 -2.08 8.50 -14.18
N LEU A 222 -1.87 9.25 -13.11
CA LEU A 222 -0.57 9.84 -12.79
C LEU A 222 0.45 8.81 -12.34
N LEU A 223 0.05 7.68 -11.74
CA LEU A 223 0.96 6.57 -11.46
C LEU A 223 1.45 5.89 -12.74
N VAL A 224 0.58 5.74 -13.76
CA VAL A 224 1.00 5.27 -15.09
C VAL A 224 1.92 6.29 -15.76
N TYR A 225 1.68 7.58 -15.60
CA TYR A 225 2.58 8.62 -16.11
C TYR A 225 3.93 8.64 -15.37
N SER A 226 3.93 8.42 -14.05
CA SER A 226 5.13 8.26 -13.24
C SER A 226 5.95 7.05 -13.70
N MET A 227 5.28 5.91 -13.98
CA MET A 227 5.90 4.73 -14.58
C MET A 227 6.56 5.07 -15.92
N CYS A 228 5.87 5.80 -16.81
CA CYS A 228 6.46 6.25 -18.08
C CYS A 228 7.69 7.14 -17.86
N THR A 229 7.67 8.01 -16.85
CA THR A 229 8.80 8.88 -16.49
C THR A 229 9.99 8.06 -15.99
N LEU A 230 9.77 7.07 -15.13
CA LEU A 230 10.83 6.17 -14.64
C LEU A 230 11.46 5.34 -15.77
N ILE A 231 10.66 4.90 -16.75
CA ILE A 231 11.16 4.19 -17.94
C ILE A 231 12.05 5.13 -18.77
N MET A 232 11.60 6.37 -19.02
CA MET A 232 12.37 7.38 -19.74
C MET A 232 13.71 7.65 -19.05
N GLU A 233 13.70 7.91 -17.73
CA GLU A 233 14.89 8.15 -16.94
C GLU A 233 15.85 6.95 -16.97
N ASN A 234 15.32 5.72 -16.89
CA ASN A 234 16.13 4.51 -16.98
C ASN A 234 16.82 4.37 -18.35
N VAL A 235 16.09 4.57 -19.45
CA VAL A 235 16.66 4.49 -20.81
C VAL A 235 17.68 5.60 -21.04
N GLN A 236 17.39 6.85 -20.63
CA GLN A 236 18.26 8.01 -20.86
C GLN A 236 19.59 7.91 -20.11
N ARG A 237 19.60 7.35 -18.90
CA ARG A 237 20.84 7.16 -18.12
C ARG A 237 21.64 5.91 -18.53
N GLY A 238 21.19 5.16 -19.53
CA GLY A 238 21.82 3.89 -19.91
C GLY A 238 21.66 2.81 -18.84
N GLY A 239 20.48 2.72 -18.22
CA GLY A 239 20.14 1.71 -17.22
C GLY A 239 20.03 0.29 -17.80
N ASP A 240 19.29 -0.58 -17.11
CA ASP A 240 19.14 -1.97 -17.52
C ASP A 240 18.60 -2.11 -18.96
N SER A 241 19.42 -2.72 -19.84
CA SER A 241 19.08 -2.96 -21.24
C SER A 241 17.77 -3.73 -21.45
N LYS A 242 17.36 -4.52 -20.45
CA LYS A 242 16.10 -5.27 -20.48
C LYS A 242 14.88 -4.35 -20.45
N VAL A 243 14.97 -3.16 -19.85
CA VAL A 243 13.87 -2.18 -19.86
C VAL A 243 13.55 -1.75 -21.30
N LEU A 244 14.57 -1.42 -22.10
CA LEU A 244 14.39 -1.06 -23.51
C LEU A 244 13.92 -2.26 -24.35
N SER A 245 14.44 -3.46 -24.08
CA SER A 245 14.00 -4.68 -24.75
C SER A 245 12.52 -4.99 -24.47
N ASP A 246 12.09 -4.88 -23.21
CA ASP A 246 10.69 -5.09 -22.81
C ASP A 246 9.78 -4.03 -23.41
N LEU A 247 10.23 -2.76 -23.45
CA LEU A 247 9.50 -1.67 -24.07
C LEU A 247 9.20 -1.97 -25.55
N ARG A 248 10.22 -2.33 -26.33
CA ARG A 248 10.11 -2.69 -27.76
C ARG A 248 9.18 -3.87 -27.99
N ARG A 249 9.23 -4.87 -27.11
CA ARG A 249 8.33 -6.03 -27.15
C ARG A 249 6.87 -5.63 -26.87
N ILE A 250 6.61 -4.83 -25.85
CA ILE A 250 5.24 -4.39 -25.49
C ILE A 250 4.66 -3.47 -26.58
N THR A 251 5.48 -2.61 -27.17
CA THR A 251 5.03 -1.72 -28.26
C THR A 251 4.89 -2.43 -29.60
N GLY A 252 5.51 -3.59 -29.77
CA GLY A 252 5.56 -4.31 -31.05
C GLY A 252 6.49 -3.67 -32.08
N ASP A 253 7.43 -2.83 -31.64
CA ASP A 253 8.32 -2.06 -32.50
C ASP A 253 9.78 -2.26 -32.03
N PRO A 254 10.58 -3.08 -32.76
CA PRO A 254 11.97 -3.41 -32.39
C PRO A 254 12.94 -2.23 -32.36
N GLU A 255 12.64 -1.15 -33.09
CA GLU A 255 13.49 0.04 -33.16
C GLU A 255 12.99 1.16 -32.23
N TYR A 256 11.88 0.92 -31.54
CA TYR A 256 11.28 1.91 -30.66
C TYR A 256 12.24 2.34 -29.55
N THR A 257 12.33 3.66 -29.40
CA THR A 257 13.04 4.34 -28.31
C THR A 257 12.17 5.51 -27.88
N PRO A 258 11.81 5.62 -26.61
CA PRO A 258 10.77 6.55 -26.18
C PRO A 258 11.30 7.99 -26.20
N LYS A 259 10.53 8.92 -26.76
CA LYS A 259 10.97 10.33 -26.92
C LYS A 259 10.56 11.20 -25.74
N SER A 260 9.41 10.91 -25.14
CA SER A 260 8.90 11.60 -23.97
C SER A 260 7.98 10.69 -23.15
N ALA A 261 7.80 11.03 -21.88
CA ALA A 261 6.86 10.31 -21.01
C ALA A 261 5.42 10.38 -21.56
N SER A 262 5.02 11.50 -22.16
CA SER A 262 3.68 11.66 -22.76
C SER A 262 3.46 10.79 -24.00
N GLU A 263 4.47 10.67 -24.86
CA GLU A 263 4.41 9.79 -26.04
C GLU A 263 4.31 8.32 -25.61
N LEU A 264 5.12 7.93 -24.63
CA LEU A 264 5.06 6.59 -24.06
C LEU A 264 3.71 6.31 -23.38
N CYS A 265 3.18 7.29 -22.63
CA CYS A 265 1.88 7.22 -22.00
C CYS A 265 0.75 7.03 -23.04
N ASN A 266 0.84 7.65 -24.23
CA ASN A 266 -0.13 7.42 -25.31
C ASN A 266 -0.20 5.95 -25.76
N ARG A 267 0.97 5.30 -25.80
CA ARG A 267 1.10 3.90 -26.21
C ARG A 267 0.63 2.95 -25.12
N PHE A 268 0.85 3.29 -23.85
CA PHE A 268 0.54 2.41 -22.73
C PHE A 268 -0.82 2.65 -22.08
N LEU A 269 -1.40 3.84 -22.19
CA LEU A 269 -2.61 4.19 -21.45
C LEU A 269 -3.72 4.63 -22.39
N VAL A 270 -4.81 3.87 -22.38
CA VAL A 270 -6.11 4.27 -22.92
C VAL A 270 -6.99 4.73 -21.75
N THR A 271 -7.45 5.97 -21.80
CA THR A 271 -8.38 6.52 -20.83
C THR A 271 -9.76 6.70 -21.45
N CYS A 272 -10.82 6.45 -20.69
CA CYS A 272 -12.19 6.67 -21.15
C CYS A 272 -13.04 7.37 -20.09
N TYR A 273 -13.62 8.51 -20.44
CA TYR A 273 -14.68 9.13 -19.65
C TYR A 273 -16.04 8.59 -20.12
N MET A 274 -16.81 8.01 -19.19
CA MET A 274 -18.11 7.38 -19.46
C MET A 274 -19.23 8.17 -18.77
N GLY A 275 -19.73 9.19 -19.47
CA GLY A 275 -20.74 10.11 -18.96
C GLY A 275 -22.16 9.62 -19.17
N THR A 276 -23.09 10.22 -18.41
CA THR A 276 -24.54 10.14 -18.61
C THR A 276 -25.12 11.52 -18.89
N GLU A 277 -26.41 11.62 -19.18
CA GLU A 277 -27.12 12.91 -19.28
C GLU A 277 -27.02 13.75 -17.99
N ASN A 278 -26.74 13.11 -16.85
CA ASN A 278 -26.59 13.75 -15.55
C ASN A 278 -25.15 14.19 -15.25
N SER A 279 -24.17 13.79 -16.07
CA SER A 279 -22.76 14.11 -15.83
C SER A 279 -22.45 15.58 -16.12
N SER A 280 -21.64 16.19 -15.26
CA SER A 280 -21.28 17.61 -15.39
C SER A 280 -20.30 17.85 -16.54
N LYS A 281 -20.33 19.05 -17.11
CA LYS A 281 -19.35 19.44 -18.14
C LYS A 281 -17.95 19.53 -17.53
N GLU A 282 -17.88 19.89 -16.26
CA GLU A 282 -16.69 20.12 -15.49
C GLU A 282 -15.90 18.82 -15.24
N THR A 283 -16.56 17.72 -14.84
CA THR A 283 -15.87 16.41 -14.67
C THR A 283 -15.29 15.90 -15.98
N LYS A 284 -16.07 16.00 -17.07
CA LYS A 284 -15.63 15.63 -18.42
C LYS A 284 -14.42 16.45 -18.87
N GLN A 285 -14.46 17.77 -18.67
CA GLN A 285 -13.35 18.66 -19.04
C GLN A 285 -12.08 18.35 -18.23
N ARG A 286 -12.19 18.11 -16.92
CA ARG A 286 -11.04 17.71 -16.10
C ARG A 286 -10.41 16.41 -16.56
N ALA A 287 -11.23 15.40 -16.85
CA ALA A 287 -10.74 14.12 -17.38
C ALA A 287 -10.00 14.31 -18.71
N ALA A 288 -10.57 15.05 -19.66
CA ALA A 288 -9.96 15.31 -20.95
C ALA A 288 -8.66 16.14 -20.84
N ALA A 289 -8.65 17.18 -20.00
CA ALA A 289 -7.49 18.03 -19.78
C ALA A 289 -6.33 17.29 -19.10
N LEU A 290 -6.61 16.43 -18.11
CA LEU A 290 -5.59 15.57 -17.51
C LEU A 290 -5.06 14.56 -18.53
N ALA A 291 -5.96 13.91 -19.28
CA ALA A 291 -5.58 12.93 -20.29
C ALA A 291 -4.67 13.55 -21.37
N ALA A 292 -4.95 14.79 -21.78
CA ALA A 292 -4.12 15.57 -22.68
C ALA A 292 -2.76 15.92 -22.06
N ALA A 293 -2.74 16.36 -20.79
CA ALA A 293 -1.50 16.71 -20.09
C ALA A 293 -0.53 15.52 -19.95
N ILE A 294 -1.05 14.33 -19.61
CA ILE A 294 -0.24 13.11 -19.50
C ILE A 294 0.02 12.43 -20.85
N GLY A 295 -0.69 12.81 -21.92
CA GLY A 295 -0.55 12.25 -23.27
C GLY A 295 -1.29 10.94 -23.54
N SER A 296 -2.18 10.48 -22.64
CA SER A 296 -2.92 9.21 -22.83
C SER A 296 -3.84 9.26 -24.06
N TYR A 297 -4.14 8.09 -24.65
CA TYR A 297 -5.17 8.01 -25.69
C TYR A 297 -6.56 8.10 -25.05
N HIS A 298 -7.23 9.25 -25.20
CA HIS A 298 -8.46 9.56 -24.49
C HIS A 298 -9.70 9.39 -25.36
N MET A 299 -10.73 8.77 -24.77
CA MET A 299 -12.06 8.65 -25.36
C MET A 299 -13.12 9.21 -24.42
N HIS A 300 -14.22 9.67 -24.99
CA HIS A 300 -15.43 10.02 -24.26
C HIS A 300 -16.61 9.29 -24.88
N ILE A 301 -17.43 8.64 -24.05
CA ILE A 301 -18.65 7.98 -24.47
C ILE A 301 -19.82 8.36 -23.56
N THR A 302 -21.03 8.21 -24.11
CA THR A 302 -22.30 8.40 -23.40
C THR A 302 -22.97 7.03 -23.23
N ILE A 303 -23.35 6.67 -22.00
CA ILE A 303 -23.81 5.31 -21.68
C ILE A 303 -25.34 5.19 -21.54
N ASP A 304 -26.09 6.28 -21.66
CA ASP A 304 -27.55 6.32 -21.44
C ASP A 304 -28.30 5.31 -22.29
N LYS A 305 -27.93 5.14 -23.57
CA LYS A 305 -28.58 4.15 -24.45
C LYS A 305 -28.46 2.72 -23.91
N ALA A 306 -27.30 2.35 -23.38
CA ALA A 306 -27.09 1.02 -22.81
C ALA A 306 -27.90 0.83 -21.52
N ILE A 307 -27.99 1.88 -20.69
CA ILE A 307 -28.79 1.86 -19.46
C ILE A 307 -30.28 1.74 -19.79
N SER A 308 -30.79 2.58 -20.70
CA SER A 308 -32.19 2.57 -21.12
C SER A 308 -32.60 1.20 -21.66
N ALA A 309 -31.78 0.58 -22.50
CA ALA A 309 -32.05 -0.77 -23.02
C ALA A 309 -32.20 -1.81 -21.88
N VAL A 310 -31.35 -1.76 -20.85
CA VAL A 310 -31.47 -2.68 -19.69
C VAL A 310 -32.72 -2.39 -18.87
N LEU A 311 -33.07 -1.11 -18.68
CA LEU A 311 -34.28 -0.72 -17.95
C LEU A 311 -35.56 -1.10 -18.71
N GLU A 312 -35.56 -0.99 -20.04
CA GLU A 312 -36.65 -1.44 -20.90
C GLU A 312 -36.88 -2.94 -20.79
N ILE A 313 -35.82 -3.76 -20.75
CA ILE A 313 -35.93 -5.21 -20.51
C ILE A 313 -36.57 -5.49 -19.13
N PHE A 314 -36.13 -4.78 -18.08
CA PHE A 314 -36.74 -4.93 -16.76
C PHE A 314 -38.22 -4.55 -16.77
N SER A 315 -38.55 -3.46 -17.47
CA SER A 315 -39.92 -2.94 -17.55
C SER A 315 -40.83 -3.84 -18.36
N SER A 316 -40.35 -4.43 -19.46
CA SER A 316 -41.13 -5.35 -20.28
C SER A 316 -41.50 -6.64 -19.53
N VAL A 317 -40.64 -7.10 -18.60
CA VAL A 317 -40.90 -8.30 -17.79
C VAL A 317 -41.77 -8.00 -16.57
N THR A 318 -41.59 -6.85 -15.92
CA THR A 318 -42.24 -6.57 -14.62
C THR A 318 -43.45 -5.64 -14.72
N GLY A 319 -43.62 -4.92 -15.83
CA GLY A 319 -44.61 -3.86 -15.98
C GLY A 319 -44.31 -2.59 -15.17
N LEU A 320 -43.14 -2.52 -14.50
CA LEU A 320 -42.75 -1.41 -13.63
C LEU A 320 -41.52 -0.69 -14.18
N PHE A 321 -41.45 0.63 -13.99
CA PHE A 321 -40.27 1.42 -14.35
C PHE A 321 -39.70 2.10 -13.10
N PRO A 322 -38.45 1.80 -12.69
CA PRO A 322 -37.84 2.40 -11.51
C PRO A 322 -37.58 3.90 -11.71
N LYS A 323 -37.68 4.68 -10.62
CA LYS A 323 -37.47 6.14 -10.64
C LYS A 323 -36.33 6.54 -9.70
N PHE A 324 -35.60 7.59 -10.06
CA PHE A 324 -34.67 8.25 -9.14
C PHE A 324 -35.43 8.92 -7.99
N ALA A 325 -34.74 9.14 -6.86
CA ALA A 325 -35.33 9.78 -5.68
C ALA A 325 -35.88 11.18 -5.99
N VAL A 326 -35.18 11.95 -6.83
CA VAL A 326 -35.61 13.27 -7.30
C VAL A 326 -36.91 13.24 -8.13
N ASN A 327 -37.24 12.09 -8.70
CA ASN A 327 -38.47 11.85 -9.46
C ASN A 327 -39.52 11.04 -8.65
N GLY A 328 -39.39 10.99 -7.32
CA GLY A 328 -40.34 10.30 -6.43
C GLY A 328 -40.10 8.81 -6.25
N GLY A 329 -38.93 8.28 -6.66
CA GLY A 329 -38.54 6.90 -6.40
C GLY A 329 -38.17 6.64 -4.94
N CYS A 330 -38.39 5.42 -4.45
CA CYS A 330 -37.95 5.03 -3.10
C CYS A 330 -36.44 4.75 -3.04
N PRO A 331 -35.81 4.69 -1.84
CA PRO A 331 -34.36 4.49 -1.71
C PRO A 331 -33.81 3.26 -2.44
N ARG A 332 -34.61 2.18 -2.51
CA ARG A 332 -34.23 0.95 -3.23
C ARG A 332 -34.15 1.17 -4.75
N GLN A 333 -35.13 1.89 -5.32
CA GLN A 333 -35.14 2.18 -6.77
C GLN A 333 -33.98 3.10 -7.13
N ASN A 334 -33.78 4.15 -6.34
CA ASN A 334 -32.69 5.10 -6.52
C ASN A 334 -31.32 4.41 -6.52
N LEU A 335 -31.06 3.57 -5.52
CA LEU A 335 -29.81 2.81 -5.43
C LEU A 335 -29.66 1.81 -6.60
N ALA A 336 -30.74 1.17 -7.04
CA ALA A 336 -30.68 0.25 -8.18
C ALA A 336 -30.30 0.97 -9.49
N LEU A 337 -30.83 2.18 -9.72
CA LEU A 337 -30.51 3.02 -10.88
C LEU A 337 -29.07 3.52 -10.86
N GLN A 338 -28.52 3.87 -9.70
CA GLN A 338 -27.10 4.20 -9.58
C GLN A 338 -26.21 2.97 -9.85
N ASN A 339 -26.57 1.83 -9.27
CA ASN A 339 -25.80 0.59 -9.42
C ASN A 339 -25.77 0.10 -10.87
N ILE A 340 -26.86 0.21 -11.64
CA ILE A 340 -26.85 -0.25 -13.03
C ILE A 340 -25.95 0.63 -13.90
N GLN A 341 -25.95 1.95 -13.70
CA GLN A 341 -25.00 2.86 -14.35
C GLN A 341 -23.55 2.46 -14.03
N ALA A 342 -23.25 2.19 -12.76
CA ALA A 342 -21.91 1.80 -12.32
C ALA A 342 -21.45 0.47 -12.96
N ARG A 343 -22.33 -0.53 -13.05
CA ARG A 343 -22.03 -1.82 -13.68
C ARG A 343 -21.88 -1.75 -15.20
N MET A 344 -22.68 -0.91 -15.87
CA MET A 344 -22.55 -0.75 -17.32
C MET A 344 -21.21 -0.12 -17.72
N ARG A 345 -20.66 0.78 -16.89
CA ARG A 345 -19.29 1.27 -17.09
C ARG A 345 -18.27 0.13 -17.03
N MET A 346 -18.39 -0.78 -16.07
CA MET A 346 -17.49 -1.94 -15.97
C MET A 346 -17.55 -2.84 -17.22
N VAL A 347 -18.75 -3.16 -17.70
CA VAL A 347 -18.92 -3.95 -18.94
C VAL A 347 -18.22 -3.28 -20.13
N LEU A 348 -18.38 -1.97 -20.27
CA LEU A 348 -17.73 -1.20 -21.33
C LEU A 348 -16.21 -1.14 -21.13
N CYS A 349 -15.70 -1.00 -19.91
CA CYS A 349 -14.26 -1.04 -19.63
C CYS A 349 -13.62 -2.30 -20.21
N TYR A 350 -14.20 -3.47 -19.96
CA TYR A 350 -13.66 -4.74 -20.45
C TYR A 350 -13.80 -4.89 -21.96
N LEU A 351 -14.90 -4.44 -22.55
CA LEU A 351 -15.06 -4.43 -24.01
C LEU A 351 -13.96 -3.60 -24.69
N PHE A 352 -13.75 -2.37 -24.21
CA PHE A 352 -12.70 -1.51 -24.75
C PHE A 352 -11.30 -2.05 -24.44
N ALA A 353 -11.06 -2.58 -23.25
CA ALA A 353 -9.76 -3.17 -22.90
C ALA A 353 -9.37 -4.32 -23.83
N GLN A 354 -10.34 -5.15 -24.25
CA GLN A 354 -10.12 -6.26 -25.17
C GLN A 354 -9.94 -5.82 -26.64
N LEU A 355 -10.63 -4.76 -27.08
CA LEU A 355 -10.71 -4.40 -28.50
C LEU A 355 -9.95 -3.13 -28.89
N MET A 356 -9.52 -2.30 -27.95
CA MET A 356 -8.92 -1.00 -28.30
C MET A 356 -7.55 -1.09 -28.96
N LEU A 357 -6.75 -2.11 -28.66
CA LEU A 357 -5.50 -2.34 -29.38
C LEU A 357 -5.77 -2.88 -30.78
N TRP A 358 -6.73 -3.80 -30.94
CA TRP A 358 -7.21 -4.25 -32.26
C TRP A 358 -7.69 -3.07 -33.12
N ALA A 359 -8.52 -2.18 -32.57
CA ALA A 359 -9.00 -0.99 -33.26
C ALA A 359 -7.88 0.01 -33.62
N ARG A 360 -6.69 -0.13 -33.01
CA ARG A 360 -5.50 0.68 -33.25
C ARG A 360 -4.40 -0.09 -33.99
N ASP A 361 -4.73 -1.23 -34.60
CA ASP A 361 -3.82 -2.09 -35.34
C ASP A 361 -2.57 -2.50 -34.52
N ARG A 362 -2.79 -2.86 -33.25
CA ARG A 362 -1.76 -3.32 -32.32
C ARG A 362 -2.13 -4.67 -31.71
N PRO A 363 -1.14 -5.56 -31.50
CA PRO A 363 -1.39 -6.86 -30.87
C PRO A 363 -1.65 -6.72 -29.37
N GLY A 364 -2.30 -7.75 -28.79
CA GLY A 364 -2.53 -7.87 -27.34
C GLY A 364 -3.82 -7.20 -26.85
N GLY A 365 -4.03 -7.25 -25.54
CA GLY A 365 -5.11 -6.56 -24.83
C GLY A 365 -4.57 -5.53 -23.84
N LEU A 366 -5.49 -4.86 -23.14
CA LEU A 366 -5.18 -3.91 -22.07
C LEU A 366 -5.60 -4.49 -20.72
N LEU A 367 -4.79 -4.26 -19.68
CA LEU A 367 -5.20 -4.49 -18.30
C LEU A 367 -6.14 -3.39 -17.84
N VAL A 368 -7.32 -3.74 -17.34
CA VAL A 368 -8.25 -2.78 -16.73
C VAL A 368 -7.70 -2.37 -15.37
N LEU A 369 -7.53 -1.06 -15.17
CA LEU A 369 -7.09 -0.48 -13.91
C LEU A 369 -8.30 -0.05 -13.05
N GLY A 370 -8.30 -0.49 -11.80
CA GLY A 370 -9.23 -0.02 -10.77
C GLY A 370 -8.75 1.26 -10.10
N SER A 371 -9.67 1.99 -9.49
CA SER A 371 -9.37 3.23 -8.74
C SER A 371 -10.12 3.32 -7.41
N ALA A 372 -10.44 2.20 -6.78
CA ALA A 372 -10.98 2.21 -5.42
C ALA A 372 -9.84 2.46 -4.42
N ASN A 373 -10.01 3.36 -3.46
CA ASN A 373 -9.03 3.59 -2.40
C ASN A 373 -9.27 2.70 -1.16
N VAL A 374 -8.29 2.64 -0.26
CA VAL A 374 -8.32 1.72 0.90
C VAL A 374 -9.47 2.04 1.88
N ASP A 375 -9.83 3.31 2.02
CA ASP A 375 -10.82 3.77 2.99
C ASP A 375 -12.25 3.42 2.52
N GLU A 376 -12.54 3.63 1.23
CA GLU A 376 -13.81 3.21 0.60
C GLU A 376 -13.95 1.68 0.59
N ALA A 377 -12.87 0.96 0.30
CA ALA A 377 -12.84 -0.50 0.38
C ALA A 377 -13.16 -0.98 1.80
N LEU A 378 -12.56 -0.38 2.83
CA LEU A 378 -12.77 -0.73 4.23
C LEU A 378 -14.23 -0.53 4.67
N ARG A 379 -14.83 0.60 4.29
CA ARG A 379 -16.26 0.90 4.51
C ARG A 379 -17.14 -0.03 3.67
N GLY A 380 -16.66 -0.40 2.49
CA GLY A 380 -17.43 -1.02 1.41
C GLY A 380 -18.35 -0.03 0.70
N TYR A 381 -17.90 1.22 0.55
CA TYR A 381 -18.56 2.29 -0.20
C TYR A 381 -18.22 2.17 -1.71
N MET A 382 -18.85 1.18 -2.35
CA MET A 382 -18.68 0.87 -3.77
C MET A 382 -19.85 0.00 -4.24
N THR A 383 -20.11 -0.02 -5.55
CA THR A 383 -21.07 -0.98 -6.11
C THR A 383 -20.36 -2.28 -6.40
N LYS A 384 -20.89 -3.41 -5.91
CA LYS A 384 -20.31 -4.72 -6.22
C LYS A 384 -20.40 -4.96 -7.75
N TYR A 385 -19.25 -5.21 -8.37
CA TYR A 385 -19.04 -5.39 -9.82
C TYR A 385 -19.23 -4.12 -10.68
N ASP A 386 -18.96 -2.93 -10.13
CA ASP A 386 -18.69 -1.73 -10.95
C ASP A 386 -17.19 -1.62 -11.31
N CYS A 387 -16.73 -0.44 -11.73
CA CYS A 387 -15.33 -0.17 -12.06
C CYS A 387 -14.34 -0.30 -10.87
N SER A 388 -14.81 -0.58 -9.65
CA SER A 388 -13.97 -1.06 -8.55
C SER A 388 -13.50 -2.50 -8.76
N SER A 389 -14.17 -3.24 -9.65
CA SER A 389 -13.82 -4.58 -10.13
C SER A 389 -13.10 -4.46 -11.47
N ALA A 390 -11.80 -4.69 -11.45
CA ALA A 390 -10.85 -4.52 -12.55
C ALA A 390 -9.81 -5.65 -12.46
N ASP A 391 -8.76 -5.61 -13.29
CA ASP A 391 -7.72 -6.64 -13.26
C ASP A 391 -6.74 -6.40 -12.11
N ILE A 392 -6.28 -5.15 -11.96
CA ILE A 392 -5.40 -4.70 -10.89
C ILE A 392 -5.74 -3.27 -10.44
N ASN A 393 -5.44 -2.94 -9.19
CA ASN A 393 -5.67 -1.60 -8.63
C ASN A 393 -4.41 -1.04 -7.94
N PRO A 394 -3.69 -0.09 -8.56
CA PRO A 394 -2.44 0.43 -8.00
C PRO A 394 -2.63 1.36 -6.78
N ILE A 395 -3.85 1.83 -6.52
CA ILE A 395 -4.15 2.73 -5.40
C ILE A 395 -5.00 2.09 -4.29
N GLY A 396 -5.40 0.82 -4.45
CA GLY A 396 -6.31 0.16 -3.51
C GLY A 396 -5.75 -0.06 -2.10
N GLY A 397 -4.44 0.09 -1.92
CA GLY A 397 -3.78 0.10 -0.61
C GLY A 397 -3.52 1.50 -0.04
N ILE A 398 -3.94 2.59 -0.70
CA ILE A 398 -3.56 3.97 -0.35
C ILE A 398 -4.77 4.75 0.21
N SER A 399 -4.55 5.54 1.26
CA SER A 399 -5.57 6.39 1.90
C SER A 399 -6.03 7.54 1.00
N LYS A 400 -7.30 7.97 1.09
CA LYS A 400 -7.81 9.13 0.34
C LYS A 400 -7.03 10.39 0.67
N THR A 401 -6.63 10.55 1.93
CA THR A 401 -5.80 11.68 2.38
C THR A 401 -4.45 11.69 1.68
N ASP A 402 -3.83 10.53 1.49
CA ASP A 402 -2.53 10.42 0.83
C ASP A 402 -2.62 10.53 -0.69
N LEU A 403 -3.72 10.09 -1.30
CA LEU A 403 -3.98 10.37 -2.71
C LEU A 403 -4.05 11.87 -2.98
N ARG A 404 -4.72 12.66 -2.13
CA ARG A 404 -4.75 14.13 -2.26
C ARG A 404 -3.37 14.75 -2.08
N ARG A 405 -2.55 14.23 -1.16
CA ARG A 405 -1.15 14.67 -0.97
C ARG A 405 -0.29 14.33 -2.17
N PHE A 406 -0.40 13.11 -2.69
CA PHE A 406 0.26 12.67 -3.91
C PHE A 406 -0.10 13.54 -5.11
N LEU A 407 -1.38 13.89 -5.31
CA LEU A 407 -1.78 14.79 -6.39
C LEU A 407 -1.11 16.18 -6.26
N ASN A 408 -1.03 16.74 -5.05
CA ASN A 408 -0.31 18.01 -4.85
C ASN A 408 1.17 17.89 -5.19
N TYR A 409 1.82 16.79 -4.78
CA TYR A 409 3.20 16.50 -5.17
C TYR A 409 3.35 16.35 -6.70
N ALA A 410 2.46 15.59 -7.33
CA ALA A 410 2.48 15.32 -8.77
C ALA A 410 2.25 16.61 -9.59
N LYS A 411 1.40 17.52 -9.11
CA LYS A 411 1.21 18.86 -9.68
C LYS A 411 2.52 19.61 -9.81
N GLU A 412 3.31 19.66 -8.74
CA GLU A 412 4.58 20.39 -8.72
C GLU A 412 5.67 19.63 -9.48
N LYS A 413 5.76 18.30 -9.30
CA LYS A 413 6.76 17.46 -9.97
C LYS A 413 6.59 17.42 -11.50
N PHE A 414 5.36 17.24 -11.97
CA PHE A 414 5.07 17.12 -13.41
C PHE A 414 4.63 18.43 -14.06
N LYS A 415 4.51 19.52 -13.29
CA LYS A 415 4.12 20.87 -13.75
C LYS A 415 2.78 20.87 -14.49
N MET A 416 1.79 20.16 -13.96
CA MET A 416 0.45 20.02 -14.56
C MET A 416 -0.60 20.80 -13.76
N SER A 417 -0.97 21.99 -14.24
CA SER A 417 -1.91 22.90 -13.55
C SER A 417 -3.30 22.29 -13.32
N ILE A 418 -3.79 21.48 -14.26
CA ILE A 418 -5.10 20.81 -14.19
C ILE A 418 -5.28 19.98 -12.91
N ILE A 419 -4.20 19.48 -12.33
CA ILE A 419 -4.23 18.70 -11.08
C ILE A 419 -4.76 19.57 -9.92
N GLY A 420 -4.47 20.87 -9.91
CA GLY A 420 -5.02 21.81 -8.93
C GLY A 420 -6.55 21.87 -8.98
N GLU A 421 -7.13 21.94 -10.18
CA GLU A 421 -8.59 21.95 -10.37
C GLU A 421 -9.24 20.64 -9.90
N ILE A 422 -8.58 19.50 -10.12
CA ILE A 422 -9.05 18.18 -9.68
C ILE A 422 -9.07 18.08 -8.15
N ILE A 423 -8.05 18.60 -7.47
CA ILE A 423 -7.98 18.59 -6.00
C ILE A 423 -9.04 19.50 -5.38
N SER A 424 -9.27 20.67 -5.98
CA SER A 424 -10.23 21.66 -5.50
C SER A 424 -11.68 21.28 -5.79
N ALA A 425 -11.94 20.37 -6.73
CA ALA A 425 -13.29 19.90 -7.04
C ALA A 425 -13.91 19.16 -5.84
N PRO A 426 -15.21 19.38 -5.56
CA PRO A 426 -15.90 18.66 -4.48
C PRO A 426 -16.01 17.17 -4.82
N PRO A 427 -15.72 16.26 -3.85
CA PRO A 427 -15.87 14.82 -4.05
C PRO A 427 -17.36 14.45 -4.10
N THR A 428 -17.81 13.93 -5.24
CA THR A 428 -19.21 13.57 -5.49
C THR A 428 -19.31 12.51 -6.58
N ALA A 429 -20.27 11.60 -6.42
CA ALA A 429 -20.66 10.65 -7.45
C ALA A 429 -21.82 11.21 -8.29
N GLU A 430 -21.55 11.54 -9.56
CA GLU A 430 -22.55 12.02 -10.53
C GLU A 430 -23.43 10.87 -11.08
N LEU A 431 -24.10 10.14 -10.18
CA LEU A 431 -24.98 9.01 -10.51
C LEU A 431 -26.47 9.33 -10.33
N GLU A 432 -26.79 10.47 -9.72
CA GLU A 432 -28.15 10.99 -9.58
C GLU A 432 -28.33 12.27 -10.42
N PRO A 433 -29.55 12.55 -10.92
CA PRO A 433 -29.84 13.83 -11.53
C PRO A 433 -29.68 14.98 -10.52
N LEU A 434 -29.18 16.13 -10.99
CA LEU A 434 -28.97 17.32 -10.17
C LEU A 434 -30.29 17.80 -9.54
N LYS A 435 -30.29 18.09 -8.24
CA LYS A 435 -31.42 18.76 -7.58
C LYS A 435 -31.31 20.26 -7.81
N GLN A 436 -32.21 20.84 -8.62
CA GLN A 436 -32.23 22.29 -8.91
C GLN A 436 -30.88 22.81 -9.46
N GLY A 437 -30.18 22.02 -10.28
CA GLY A 437 -28.88 22.39 -10.84
C GLY A 437 -27.70 22.32 -9.86
N LYS A 438 -27.90 21.82 -8.64
CA LYS A 438 -26.83 21.58 -7.66
C LYS A 438 -26.60 20.09 -7.44
N LEU A 439 -25.36 19.74 -7.13
CA LEU A 439 -24.95 18.39 -6.73
C LEU A 439 -25.80 17.93 -5.54
N ALA A 440 -26.24 16.68 -5.58
CA ALA A 440 -27.19 16.16 -4.61
C ALA A 440 -26.57 15.93 -3.23
N GLN A 441 -25.31 15.46 -3.17
CA GLN A 441 -24.61 15.11 -1.93
C GLN A 441 -23.10 14.88 -2.18
N THR A 442 -22.26 15.10 -1.17
CA THR A 442 -20.84 14.70 -1.19
C THR A 442 -20.66 13.25 -0.69
N ASP A 443 -19.53 12.62 -1.04
CA ASP A 443 -19.25 11.24 -0.63
C ASP A 443 -19.19 11.07 0.90
N GLU A 444 -18.59 12.03 1.62
CA GLU A 444 -18.48 11.97 3.09
C GLU A 444 -19.85 12.10 3.79
N GLU A 445 -20.74 12.95 3.23
CA GLU A 445 -22.11 13.08 3.73
C GLU A 445 -22.90 11.79 3.51
N ASP A 446 -22.75 11.12 2.36
CA ASP A 446 -23.45 9.85 2.11
C ASP A 446 -22.87 8.69 2.94
N MET A 447 -21.55 8.70 3.16
CA MET A 447 -20.92 7.73 4.06
C MET A 447 -21.26 7.96 5.53
N GLY A 448 -21.63 9.18 5.93
CA GLY A 448 -21.88 9.56 7.32
C GLY A 448 -20.60 9.65 8.17
N MET A 449 -19.44 9.80 7.51
CA MET A 449 -18.12 9.85 8.11
C MET A 449 -17.12 10.47 7.15
N THR A 450 -16.15 11.22 7.69
CA THR A 450 -15.09 11.80 6.85
C THR A 450 -14.02 10.76 6.52
N TYR A 451 -13.25 11.01 5.46
CA TYR A 451 -12.10 10.16 5.12
C TYR A 451 -11.04 10.13 6.24
N ALA A 452 -10.86 11.25 6.95
CA ALA A 452 -9.96 11.32 8.10
C ALA A 452 -10.42 10.39 9.24
N GLU A 453 -11.73 10.36 9.54
CA GLU A 453 -12.31 9.44 10.50
C GLU A 453 -12.16 7.98 10.03
N LEU A 454 -12.40 7.70 8.74
CA LEU A 454 -12.23 6.36 8.15
C LEU A 454 -10.81 5.82 8.28
N SER A 455 -9.80 6.61 7.93
CA SER A 455 -8.41 6.17 8.07
C SER A 455 -8.04 5.92 9.55
N GLN A 456 -8.58 6.72 10.49
CA GLN A 456 -8.38 6.47 11.92
C GLN A 456 -9.07 5.17 12.38
N PHE A 457 -10.32 4.92 11.95
CA PHE A 457 -11.00 3.65 12.21
C PHE A 457 -10.23 2.45 11.64
N GLY A 458 -9.68 2.59 10.42
CA GLY A 458 -8.86 1.57 9.78
C GLY A 458 -7.61 1.21 10.60
N ARG A 459 -6.84 2.21 11.01
CA ARG A 459 -5.64 2.02 11.84
C ARG A 459 -5.98 1.40 13.19
N LEU A 460 -6.99 1.92 13.90
CA LEU A 460 -7.44 1.36 15.17
C LEU A 460 -7.88 -0.10 15.04
N ARG A 461 -8.65 -0.42 13.99
CA ARG A 461 -9.15 -1.77 13.73
C ARG A 461 -8.03 -2.76 13.42
N LYS A 462 -7.10 -2.39 12.53
CA LYS A 462 -6.13 -3.33 11.96
C LYS A 462 -4.76 -3.30 12.63
N ILE A 463 -4.22 -2.12 12.90
CA ILE A 463 -2.89 -1.96 13.52
C ILE A 463 -3.00 -2.14 15.03
N GLU A 464 -3.99 -1.50 15.65
CA GLU A 464 -4.20 -1.58 17.11
C GLU A 464 -5.17 -2.69 17.53
N ASN A 465 -5.60 -3.54 16.59
CA ASN A 465 -6.44 -4.71 16.84
C ASN A 465 -7.75 -4.42 17.60
N CYS A 466 -8.33 -3.24 17.40
CA CYS A 466 -9.53 -2.84 18.13
C CYS A 466 -10.83 -3.41 17.54
N GLY A 467 -11.63 -4.07 18.38
CA GLY A 467 -13.04 -4.32 18.13
C GLY A 467 -13.91 -3.09 18.50
N PRO A 468 -15.25 -3.18 18.41
CA PRO A 468 -16.12 -2.01 18.63
C PRO A 468 -15.94 -1.35 20.00
N TYR A 469 -15.88 -2.15 21.07
CA TYR A 469 -15.76 -1.62 22.43
C TYR A 469 -14.38 -0.98 22.70
N SER A 470 -13.28 -1.64 22.33
CA SER A 470 -11.94 -1.09 22.54
C SER A 470 -11.67 0.13 21.67
N MET A 471 -12.20 0.17 20.44
CA MET A 471 -12.16 1.36 19.58
C MET A 471 -12.88 2.54 20.24
N TYR A 472 -14.08 2.32 20.78
CA TYR A 472 -14.81 3.35 21.53
C TYR A 472 -14.02 3.85 22.75
N CYS A 473 -13.45 2.95 23.56
CA CYS A 473 -12.68 3.34 24.74
C CYS A 473 -11.44 4.19 24.41
N LYS A 474 -10.78 3.96 23.27
CA LYS A 474 -9.69 4.82 22.80
C LYS A 474 -10.22 6.16 22.30
N LEU A 475 -11.21 6.13 21.40
CA LEU A 475 -11.72 7.33 20.75
C LEU A 475 -12.42 8.29 21.70
N VAL A 476 -13.13 7.79 22.72
CA VAL A 476 -13.80 8.66 23.69
C VAL A 476 -12.81 9.54 24.47
N GLN A 477 -11.56 9.10 24.59
CA GLN A 477 -10.48 9.89 25.18
C GLN A 477 -9.85 10.81 24.13
N THR A 478 -9.43 10.27 22.99
CA THR A 478 -8.70 11.05 21.96
C THR A 478 -9.56 12.09 21.26
N TRP A 479 -10.87 11.88 21.19
CA TRP A 479 -11.83 12.81 20.58
C TRP A 479 -12.62 13.65 21.59
N SER A 480 -12.22 13.63 22.87
CA SER A 480 -12.95 14.29 23.96
C SER A 480 -13.11 15.81 23.77
N SER A 481 -12.25 16.45 22.97
CA SER A 481 -12.33 17.88 22.62
C SER A 481 -13.35 18.18 21.52
N SER A 482 -13.65 17.22 20.65
CA SER A 482 -14.50 17.42 19.46
C SER A 482 -15.87 16.74 19.58
N TYR A 483 -15.97 15.68 20.38
CA TYR A 483 -17.17 14.85 20.45
C TYR A 483 -17.51 14.44 21.88
N THR A 484 -18.81 14.40 22.16
CA THR A 484 -19.34 13.80 23.39
C THR A 484 -19.19 12.28 23.37
N PRO A 485 -19.15 11.60 24.54
CA PRO A 485 -19.13 10.13 24.60
C PRO A 485 -20.23 9.47 23.76
N LYS A 486 -21.44 10.04 23.76
CA LYS A 486 -22.54 9.54 22.94
C LYS A 486 -22.27 9.66 21.44
N GLN A 487 -21.73 10.79 20.97
CA GLN A 487 -21.39 10.98 19.55
C GLN A 487 -20.30 10.01 19.09
N VAL A 488 -19.28 9.77 19.93
CA VAL A 488 -18.23 8.78 19.62
C VAL A 488 -18.84 7.37 19.52
N ALA A 489 -19.74 7.00 20.44
CA ALA A 489 -20.44 5.72 20.40
C ALA A 489 -21.23 5.55 19.09
N GLU A 490 -22.00 6.56 18.67
CA GLU A 490 -22.77 6.51 17.42
C GLU A 490 -21.86 6.35 16.19
N LYS A 491 -20.74 7.10 16.12
CA LYS A 491 -19.78 6.98 15.02
C LYS A 491 -19.15 5.59 14.94
N VAL A 492 -18.69 5.05 16.07
CA VAL A 492 -18.11 3.69 16.14
C VAL A 492 -19.13 2.62 15.75
N LYS A 493 -20.37 2.73 16.27
CA LYS A 493 -21.46 1.81 15.91
C LYS A 493 -21.79 1.87 14.43
N HIS A 494 -21.87 3.09 13.88
CA HIS A 494 -22.14 3.31 12.46
C HIS A 494 -21.05 2.68 11.58
N PHE A 495 -19.77 2.91 11.89
CA PHE A 495 -18.64 2.29 11.19
C PHE A 495 -18.73 0.76 11.19
N PHE A 496 -18.84 0.12 12.37
CA PHE A 496 -18.85 -1.35 12.45
C PHE A 496 -20.09 -1.99 11.80
N ARG A 497 -21.24 -1.29 11.82
CA ARG A 497 -22.43 -1.74 11.09
C ARG A 497 -22.17 -1.72 9.58
N CYS A 498 -21.66 -0.60 9.05
CA CYS A 498 -21.37 -0.44 7.62
C CYS A 498 -20.28 -1.42 7.15
N TYR A 499 -19.20 -1.58 7.92
CA TYR A 499 -18.16 -2.58 7.69
C TYR A 499 -18.76 -3.99 7.61
N ALA A 500 -19.59 -4.38 8.58
CA ALA A 500 -20.15 -5.73 8.66
C ALA A 500 -21.09 -6.06 7.48
N ILE A 501 -21.99 -5.15 7.10
CA ILE A 501 -22.94 -5.41 6.00
C ILE A 501 -22.24 -5.44 4.64
N ASN A 502 -21.13 -4.71 4.48
CA ASN A 502 -20.44 -4.60 3.20
C ASN A 502 -19.23 -5.51 3.06
N ARG A 503 -18.81 -6.24 4.11
CA ARG A 503 -17.59 -7.08 4.06
C ARG A 503 -17.60 -8.10 2.91
N HIS A 504 -18.76 -8.61 2.54
CA HIS A 504 -18.93 -9.51 1.39
C HIS A 504 -18.46 -8.92 0.05
N LYS A 505 -18.30 -7.60 -0.08
CA LYS A 505 -17.72 -6.95 -1.26
C LYS A 505 -16.22 -7.18 -1.34
N MET A 506 -15.55 -7.34 -0.20
CA MET A 506 -14.10 -7.49 -0.12
C MET A 506 -13.59 -8.83 -0.64
N THR A 507 -14.44 -9.85 -0.59
CA THR A 507 -14.15 -11.19 -1.12
C THR A 507 -13.93 -11.23 -2.62
N VAL A 508 -14.37 -10.19 -3.35
CA VAL A 508 -14.25 -10.09 -4.81
C VAL A 508 -13.64 -8.76 -5.26
N LEU A 509 -13.06 -7.99 -4.32
CA LEU A 509 -12.41 -6.74 -4.70
C LEU A 509 -11.15 -7.06 -5.51
N THR A 510 -10.90 -6.24 -6.52
CA THR A 510 -9.69 -6.24 -7.33
C THR A 510 -8.41 -6.34 -6.48
N PRO A 511 -7.46 -7.22 -6.82
CA PRO A 511 -6.14 -7.25 -6.21
C PRO A 511 -5.46 -5.88 -6.29
N SER A 512 -5.01 -5.38 -5.14
CA SER A 512 -4.43 -4.04 -5.04
C SER A 512 -2.99 -4.05 -4.55
N TYR A 513 -2.20 -3.10 -5.06
CA TYR A 513 -0.87 -2.79 -4.53
C TYR A 513 -0.92 -2.63 -3.01
N HIS A 514 -0.07 -3.36 -2.31
CA HIS A 514 0.03 -3.26 -0.86
C HIS A 514 0.83 -2.00 -0.46
N ALA A 515 0.20 -1.10 0.30
CA ALA A 515 0.81 0.15 0.78
C ALA A 515 0.56 0.35 2.29
N GLU A 516 -0.69 0.66 2.66
CA GLU A 516 -1.04 0.92 4.05
C GLU A 516 -1.12 -0.38 4.87
N SER A 517 -0.52 -0.38 6.07
CA SER A 517 -0.58 -1.50 7.03
C SER A 517 -1.97 -1.74 7.64
N TYR A 518 -3.00 -1.02 7.17
CA TYR A 518 -4.39 -1.21 7.57
C TYR A 518 -5.32 -1.70 6.45
N SER A 519 -4.74 -2.20 5.34
CA SER A 519 -5.49 -2.72 4.20
C SER A 519 -6.59 -3.73 4.62
N PRO A 520 -7.82 -3.61 4.07
CA PRO A 520 -8.91 -4.55 4.33
C PRO A 520 -8.91 -5.75 3.38
N ASP A 521 -7.87 -5.97 2.58
CA ASP A 521 -7.81 -7.11 1.63
C ASP A 521 -8.01 -8.46 2.33
N ASP A 522 -8.97 -9.23 1.81
CA ASP A 522 -9.38 -10.51 2.38
C ASP A 522 -8.56 -11.70 1.86
N ASN A 523 -7.80 -11.54 0.77
CA ASN A 523 -7.11 -12.65 0.12
C ASN A 523 -5.84 -13.08 0.87
N ARG A 524 -5.12 -12.14 1.49
CA ARG A 524 -3.81 -12.41 2.10
C ARG A 524 -3.57 -11.71 3.42
N PHE A 525 -4.02 -10.47 3.59
CA PHE A 525 -3.56 -9.63 4.71
C PHE A 525 -4.55 -9.51 5.87
N ASP A 526 -5.85 -9.50 5.58
CA ASP A 526 -6.89 -9.28 6.59
C ASP A 526 -7.99 -10.33 6.49
N LEU A 527 -7.62 -11.58 6.79
CA LEU A 527 -8.55 -12.71 6.82
C LEU A 527 -9.63 -12.49 7.88
N ARG A 528 -10.90 -12.37 7.45
CA ARG A 528 -12.04 -12.06 8.33
C ARG A 528 -13.30 -12.79 7.87
N PRO A 529 -14.27 -13.05 8.77
CA PRO A 529 -15.61 -13.45 8.34
C PRO A 529 -16.20 -12.41 7.38
N PHE A 530 -17.00 -12.85 6.41
CA PHE A 530 -17.80 -11.94 5.57
C PHE A 530 -19.31 -12.02 5.86
N LEU A 531 -19.73 -13.04 6.62
CA LEU A 531 -21.07 -13.15 7.20
C LEU A 531 -21.02 -12.77 8.67
N TYR A 532 -21.33 -11.51 8.96
CA TYR A 532 -21.39 -10.98 10.33
C TYR A 532 -22.82 -10.83 10.82
N ARG A 533 -23.00 -10.92 12.14
CA ARG A 533 -24.17 -10.35 12.80
C ARG A 533 -24.00 -8.83 12.88
N ALA A 534 -24.44 -8.12 11.85
CA ALA A 534 -24.18 -6.69 11.66
C ALA A 534 -24.76 -5.75 12.74
N ASN A 535 -25.60 -6.25 13.66
CA ASN A 535 -26.10 -5.48 14.79
C ASN A 535 -25.14 -5.45 16.00
N TRP A 536 -24.08 -6.26 16.00
CA TRP A 536 -23.05 -6.31 17.05
C TRP A 536 -23.61 -6.27 18.49
N SER A 537 -24.70 -6.99 18.72
CA SER A 537 -25.59 -6.73 19.85
C SER A 537 -24.91 -6.73 21.23
N TRP A 538 -23.89 -7.55 21.45
CA TRP A 538 -23.18 -7.58 22.73
C TRP A 538 -22.25 -6.39 22.88
N GLN A 539 -21.43 -6.13 21.86
CA GLN A 539 -20.44 -5.06 21.83
C GLN A 539 -21.11 -3.69 21.89
N PHE A 540 -22.23 -3.50 21.18
CA PHE A 540 -22.95 -2.24 21.21
C PHE A 540 -23.60 -1.97 22.56
N ARG A 541 -24.17 -2.99 23.22
CA ARG A 541 -24.63 -2.85 24.62
C ARG A 541 -23.51 -2.54 25.60
N ALA A 542 -22.32 -3.09 25.39
CA ALA A 542 -21.16 -2.78 26.23
C ALA A 542 -20.74 -1.30 26.07
N ILE A 543 -20.77 -0.77 24.83
CA ILE A 543 -20.55 0.66 24.58
C ILE A 543 -21.59 1.50 25.30
N ASP A 544 -22.88 1.14 25.21
CA ASP A 544 -23.97 1.89 25.86
C ASP A 544 -23.80 1.97 27.38
N LYS A 545 -23.48 0.84 28.03
CA LYS A 545 -23.16 0.81 29.47
C LYS A 545 -21.99 1.73 29.82
N GLN A 546 -20.96 1.79 28.97
CA GLN A 546 -19.81 2.65 29.21
C GLN A 546 -20.14 4.14 29.01
N VAL A 547 -21.00 4.48 28.04
CA VAL A 547 -21.52 5.85 27.85
C VAL A 547 -22.30 6.28 29.11
N GLU A 548 -23.17 5.42 29.62
CA GLU A 548 -23.94 5.66 30.85
C GLU A 548 -23.02 5.88 32.05
N HIS A 549 -22.00 5.04 32.21
CA HIS A 549 -21.02 5.15 33.28
C HIS A 549 -20.21 6.45 33.21
N ILE A 550 -19.68 6.82 32.03
CA ILE A 550 -18.93 8.07 31.88
C ILE A 550 -19.82 9.28 32.18
N THR A 551 -21.08 9.22 31.76
CA THR A 551 -22.05 10.29 32.00
C THR A 551 -22.39 10.42 33.49
N SER A 552 -22.53 9.30 34.21
CA SER A 552 -22.79 9.33 35.66
C SER A 552 -21.59 9.85 36.45
N VAL A 553 -20.37 9.42 36.12
CA VAL A 553 -19.13 9.91 36.76
C VAL A 553 -18.96 11.41 36.55
N LYS A 554 -19.17 11.93 35.34
CA LYS A 554 -19.09 13.38 35.07
C LYS A 554 -20.14 14.17 35.85
N ARG A 555 -21.37 13.64 36.00
CA ARG A 555 -22.40 14.25 36.84
C ARG A 555 -21.98 14.31 38.31
N SER A 556 -21.49 13.21 38.88
CA SER A 556 -21.02 13.14 40.27
C SER A 556 -19.82 14.05 40.56
N ALA A 557 -18.91 14.20 39.59
CA ALA A 557 -17.77 15.13 39.69
C ALA A 557 -18.23 16.60 39.66
N SER A 558 -19.24 16.94 38.84
CA SER A 558 -19.80 18.30 38.77
C SER A 558 -20.66 18.69 39.99
N SER A 559 -21.23 17.71 40.70
CA SER A 559 -22.06 17.94 41.90
C SER A 559 -21.28 17.94 43.22
N GLY A 560 -19.94 17.92 43.19
CA GLY A 560 -19.09 17.95 44.40
C GLY A 560 -19.19 16.72 45.31
N SER A 561 -19.86 15.65 44.86
CA SER A 561 -20.16 14.46 45.67
C SER A 561 -19.31 13.27 45.24
N ILE A 562 -17.99 13.35 45.41
CA ILE A 562 -17.12 12.17 45.29
C ILE A 562 -17.21 11.37 46.61
N LYS A 563 -18.26 10.56 46.75
CA LYS A 563 -18.22 9.38 47.64
C LYS A 563 -17.75 8.20 46.80
N LEU A 564 -16.45 7.91 46.84
CA LEU A 564 -15.91 6.63 46.36
C LEU A 564 -16.44 5.50 47.26
N SER A 565 -17.63 4.98 46.97
CA SER A 565 -18.08 3.73 47.59
C SER A 565 -17.29 2.56 46.99
N LYS A 566 -16.37 2.01 47.77
CA LYS A 566 -15.64 0.76 47.50
C LYS A 566 -16.55 -0.48 47.59
N LYS A 567 -17.73 -0.46 46.96
CA LYS A 567 -18.57 -1.66 46.83
C LYS A 567 -19.20 -1.70 45.44
N CYS A 568 -18.53 -2.42 44.54
CA CYS A 568 -19.16 -3.01 43.37
C CYS A 568 -18.52 -4.38 43.17
N ASP A 569 -19.28 -5.41 43.51
CA ASP A 569 -18.96 -6.79 43.16
C ASP A 569 -19.09 -6.96 41.64
N ASN A 570 -18.07 -7.57 41.05
CA ASN A 570 -17.95 -8.09 39.68
C ASN A 570 -17.80 -7.10 38.49
N VAL A 571 -16.63 -7.28 37.84
CA VAL A 571 -16.15 -6.75 36.54
C VAL A 571 -15.51 -5.35 36.56
N THR A 572 -14.35 -5.24 37.20
CA THR A 572 -13.38 -4.16 36.95
C THR A 572 -12.42 -4.57 35.84
N VAL A 573 -12.73 -4.26 34.58
CA VAL A 573 -11.68 -4.16 33.55
C VAL A 573 -11.12 -2.75 33.63
N ARG A 574 -10.11 -2.56 34.50
CA ARG A 574 -9.31 -1.33 34.50
C ARG A 574 -8.36 -1.39 33.31
N THR A 575 -8.56 -0.52 32.33
CA THR A 575 -7.63 -0.31 31.20
C THR A 575 -7.02 1.07 31.35
N GLY A 576 -6.01 1.16 32.22
CA GLY A 576 -5.27 2.40 32.43
C GLY A 576 -4.34 2.29 33.62
N VAL A 577 -3.04 2.34 33.34
CA VAL A 577 -2.00 2.61 34.32
C VAL A 577 -1.46 3.99 33.96
N THR A 578 -1.51 4.94 34.90
CA THR A 578 -0.66 6.13 34.80
C THR A 578 0.72 5.67 35.23
N VAL A 579 1.66 5.60 34.29
CA VAL A 579 3.06 5.26 34.56
C VAL A 579 3.79 6.50 35.05
#